data_AF-K9YXJ9-F1
#
_entry.id   AF-K9YXJ9-F1
#
_cell.length_a   1.000
_cell.length_b   1.000
_cell.length_c   1.000
_cell.angle_alpha   90.00
_cell.angle_beta   90.00
_cell.angle_gamma   90.00
#
_symmetry.space_group_name_H-M   'P 1'
#
loop_
_entity.id
_entity.type
_entity.pdbx_description
1 polymer ?
#
loop_
_entity_poly.entity_id
_entity_poly.type
_entity_poly.pdbx_seq_one_letter_code
_entity_poly.pdbx_strand_id
1 'polypeptide(L)'
;MLKTLKPEQAIVVKLSSDVSVRTTIPESHYPALRSGFEGYPPNPRWNVSKFRAWKTGQQWRNDLKEGKMKVRRDRMLVFAKS
;
A
#
# COMPACT_ATOMS: atom_id res chain seq x y z
N MET A 1 -20.23 4.80 2.32
CA MET A 1 -18.85 5.31 2.49
C MET A 1 -18.01 4.23 3.14
N LEU A 2 -16.90 3.80 2.52
CA LEU A 2 -15.97 2.85 3.13
C LEU A 2 -15.12 3.59 4.17
N LYS A 3 -15.26 3.20 5.43
CA LYS A 3 -14.54 3.79 6.56
C LYS A 3 -13.08 3.32 6.53
N THR A 4 -12.15 4.25 6.48
CA THR A 4 -10.74 3.98 6.77
C THR A 4 -10.63 3.46 8.20
N LEU A 5 -9.80 2.43 8.43
CA LEU A 5 -9.59 1.91 9.78
C LEU A 5 -8.91 2.98 10.64
N LYS A 6 -9.19 2.98 11.94
CA LYS A 6 -8.46 3.86 12.87
C LYS A 6 -6.99 3.43 12.95
N PRO A 7 -6.04 4.31 13.35
CA PRO A 7 -4.62 3.95 13.48
C PRO A 7 -4.37 2.74 14.39
N GLU A 8 -5.17 2.62 15.46
CA GLU A 8 -5.20 1.48 16.39
C GLU A 8 -5.65 0.15 15.73
N GLN A 9 -6.28 0.22 14.57
CA GLN A 9 -6.79 -0.91 13.77
C GLN A 9 -5.96 -1.14 12.51
N ALA A 10 -4.76 -0.57 12.41
CA ALA A 10 -3.91 -0.79 11.24
C ALA A 10 -3.52 -2.28 11.14
N ILE A 11 -3.89 -2.91 10.03
CA ILE A 11 -3.64 -4.33 9.79
C ILE A 11 -2.49 -4.53 8.81
N VAL A 12 -1.85 -5.71 8.89
CA VAL A 12 -0.74 -6.09 8.02
C VAL A 12 -1.28 -6.69 6.74
N VAL A 13 -0.84 -6.17 5.60
CA VAL A 13 -1.26 -6.58 4.26
C VAL A 13 -0.03 -6.94 3.44
N LYS A 14 -0.05 -8.11 2.81
CA LYS A 14 0.97 -8.46 1.81
C LYS A 14 0.77 -7.61 0.56
N LEU A 15 1.81 -6.88 0.16
CA LEU A 15 1.88 -6.13 -1.09
C LEU A 15 2.41 -6.99 -2.23
N SER A 16 3.45 -7.79 -1.97
CA SER A 16 4.06 -8.76 -2.87
C SER A 16 4.50 -10.03 -2.10
N SER A 17 5.24 -10.94 -2.74
CA SER A 17 5.82 -12.14 -2.11
C SER A 17 6.70 -11.81 -0.89
N ASP A 18 7.43 -10.70 -0.98
CA ASP A 18 8.50 -10.36 -0.03
C ASP A 18 8.30 -9.00 0.66
N VAL A 19 7.14 -8.37 0.45
CA VAL A 19 6.82 -7.08 1.05
C VAL A 19 5.42 -7.10 1.66
N SER A 20 5.35 -6.71 2.93
CA SER A 20 4.11 -6.45 3.67
C SER A 20 4.09 -5.01 4.18
N VAL A 21 2.92 -4.46 4.45
CA VAL A 21 2.77 -3.11 5.00
C VAL A 21 1.69 -3.09 6.07
N ARG A 22 1.87 -2.27 7.10
CA ARG A 22 0.81 -1.97 8.06
C ARG A 22 0.01 -0.78 7.57
N THR A 23 -1.29 -0.94 7.34
CA THR A 23 -2.13 0.10 6.76
C THR A 23 -3.52 0.12 7.37
N THR A 24 -4.17 1.28 7.30
CA THR A 24 -5.57 1.49 7.66
C THR A 24 -6.51 1.43 6.44
N ILE A 25 -5.96 1.17 5.25
CA ILE A 25 -6.76 0.99 4.03
C ILE A 25 -7.72 -0.19 4.23
N PRO A 26 -8.99 -0.09 3.83
CA PRO A 26 -9.93 -1.20 3.93
C PRO A 26 -9.55 -2.38 3.04
N GLU A 27 -9.90 -3.59 3.47
CA GLU A 27 -9.59 -4.84 2.75
C GLU A 27 -10.13 -4.89 1.32
N SER A 28 -11.32 -4.33 1.09
CA SER A 28 -11.92 -4.24 -0.24
C SER A 28 -11.10 -3.42 -1.24
N HIS A 29 -10.07 -2.68 -0.77
CA HIS A 29 -9.15 -1.89 -1.59
C HIS A 29 -7.76 -2.53 -1.73
N TYR A 30 -7.46 -3.66 -1.08
CA TYR A 30 -6.15 -4.32 -1.18
C TYR A 30 -5.76 -4.72 -2.61
N PRO A 31 -6.67 -5.20 -3.47
CA PRO A 31 -6.30 -5.46 -4.86
C PRO A 31 -5.75 -4.21 -5.55
N ALA A 32 -6.37 -3.04 -5.34
CA ALA A 32 -5.91 -1.79 -5.93
C ALA A 32 -4.56 -1.33 -5.36
N LEU A 33 -4.40 -1.44 -4.04
CA LEU A 33 -3.15 -1.13 -3.34
C LEU A 33 -1.98 -1.98 -3.86
N ARG A 34 -2.18 -3.31 -3.95
CA ARG A 34 -1.20 -4.25 -4.49
C ARG A 34 -0.86 -3.93 -5.93
N SER A 35 -1.87 -3.71 -6.77
CA SER A 35 -1.65 -3.37 -8.18
C SER A 35 -0.79 -2.12 -8.35
N GLY A 36 -1.01 -1.09 -7.53
CA GLY A 36 -0.20 0.12 -7.53
C GLY A 36 1.25 -0.14 -7.12
N PHE A 37 1.45 -0.94 -6.07
CA PHE A 37 2.78 -1.29 -5.58
C PHE A 37 3.60 -2.14 -6.56
N GLU A 38 2.94 -3.06 -7.29
CA GLU A 38 3.59 -3.86 -8.34
C GLU A 38 3.86 -3.03 -9.62
N GLY A 39 3.16 -1.90 -9.79
CA GLY A 39 3.32 -1.02 -10.94
C GLY A 39 2.40 -1.32 -12.12
N TYR A 40 1.29 -2.04 -11.88
CA TYR A 40 0.24 -2.23 -12.88
C TYR A 40 -0.52 -0.93 -13.16
N PRO A 41 -1.08 -0.75 -14.37
CA PRO A 41 -1.93 0.39 -14.68
C PRO A 41 -3.19 0.42 -13.80
N PRO A 42 -3.79 1.60 -13.56
CA PRO A 42 -5.02 1.70 -12.79
C PRO A 42 -6.18 1.04 -13.54
N ASN A 43 -7.05 0.31 -12.83
CA ASN A 43 -8.24 -0.27 -13.46
C ASN A 43 -9.31 0.83 -13.67
N PRO A 44 -9.79 1.06 -14.91
CA PRO A 44 -10.76 2.11 -15.20
C PRO A 44 -12.12 1.90 -14.52
N ARG A 45 -12.43 0.68 -14.05
CA ARG A 45 -13.66 0.37 -13.32
C ARG A 45 -13.59 0.70 -11.82
N TRP A 46 -12.43 1.12 -11.32
CA TRP A 46 -12.28 1.47 -9.92
C TRP A 46 -12.93 2.80 -9.60
N ASN A 47 -13.65 2.83 -8.49
CA ASN A 47 -14.10 4.07 -7.89
C ASN A 47 -12.91 4.90 -7.35
N VAL A 48 -13.19 6.15 -6.98
CA VAL A 48 -12.19 7.09 -6.45
C VAL A 48 -11.42 6.51 -5.26
N SER A 49 -12.08 5.77 -4.36
CA SER A 49 -11.42 5.19 -3.18
C SER A 49 -10.40 4.11 -3.54
N LYS A 50 -10.74 3.21 -4.48
CA LYS A 50 -9.81 2.20 -5.00
C LYS A 50 -8.68 2.85 -5.80
N PHE A 51 -8.97 3.88 -6.60
CA PHE A 51 -7.93 4.62 -7.31
C PHE A 51 -6.94 5.32 -6.35
N ARG A 52 -7.42 5.87 -5.23
CA ARG A 52 -6.55 6.42 -4.18
C ARG A 52 -5.67 5.34 -3.55
N ALA A 53 -6.22 4.16 -3.25
CA ALA A 53 -5.42 3.04 -2.73
C ALA A 53 -4.34 2.60 -3.74
N TRP A 54 -4.66 2.56 -5.04
CA TRP A 54 -3.68 2.32 -6.09
C TRP A 54 -2.57 3.38 -6.13
N LYS A 55 -2.91 4.67 -6.06
CA LYS A 55 -1.90 5.74 -5.98
C LYS A 55 -1.00 5.58 -4.77
N THR A 56 -1.56 5.21 -3.61
CA THR A 56 -0.76 4.96 -2.40
C THR A 56 0.25 3.83 -2.63
N GLY A 57 -0.17 2.72 -3.24
CA GLY A 57 0.73 1.63 -3.60
C GLY A 57 1.84 2.08 -4.55
N GLN A 58 1.49 2.86 -5.58
CA GLN A 58 2.44 3.42 -6.53
C GLN A 58 3.46 4.36 -5.85
N GLN A 59 3.00 5.21 -4.94
CA GLN A 59 3.86 6.10 -4.17
C GLN A 59 4.85 5.31 -3.32
N TRP A 60 4.39 4.30 -2.58
CA TRP A 60 5.26 3.46 -1.77
C TRP A 60 6.31 2.70 -2.59
N ARG A 61 5.96 2.25 -3.79
CA ARG A 61 6.91 1.65 -4.72
C ARG A 61 8.01 2.64 -5.12
N ASN A 62 7.63 3.88 -5.43
CA ASN A 62 8.58 4.93 -5.81
C ASN A 62 9.44 5.34 -4.60
N ASP A 63 8.85 5.53 -3.44
CA ASP A 63 9.57 5.86 -2.20
C ASP A 63 10.55 4.75 -1.81
N LEU A 64 10.21 3.48 -2.04
CA LEU A 64 11.12 2.36 -1.85
C LEU A 64 12.31 2.42 -2.81
N LYS A 65 12.08 2.77 -4.09
CA LYS A 65 13.16 2.96 -5.07
C LYS A 65 14.07 4.14 -4.74
N GLU A 66 13.49 5.21 -4.22
CA GLU A 66 14.19 6.44 -3.82
C GLU A 66 14.86 6.31 -2.44
N GLY A 67 14.70 5.18 -1.74
CA GLY A 67 15.27 4.95 -0.42
C GLY A 67 14.55 5.68 0.73
N LYS A 68 13.46 6.40 0.45
CA LYS A 68 12.58 7.02 1.46
C LYS A 68 11.82 5.99 2.28
N MET A 69 11.56 4.83 1.69
CA MET A 69 11.07 3.65 2.39
C MET A 69 12.07 2.51 2.26
N LYS A 70 12.01 1.57 3.21
CA LYS A 70 12.81 0.35 3.19
C LYS A 70 12.01 -0.84 3.66
N VAL A 71 12.40 -2.02 3.19
CA VAL A 71 11.89 -3.30 3.68
C VAL A 71 12.80 -3.77 4.82
N ARG A 72 12.23 -3.95 6.01
CA ARG A 72 12.91 -4.53 7.17
C ARG A 72 13.15 -6.04 6.98
N ARG A 73 13.95 -6.65 7.87
CA ARG A 73 14.20 -8.11 7.87
C ARG A 73 12.91 -8.96 7.96
N ASP A 74 11.88 -8.46 8.63
CA ASP A 74 10.57 -9.12 8.74
C ASP A 74 9.66 -8.83 7.53
N ARG A 75 10.23 -8.39 6.40
CA ARG A 75 9.52 -8.07 5.15
C ARG A 75 8.55 -6.90 5.27
N MET A 76 8.59 -6.13 6.36
CA MET A 76 7.71 -4.98 6.54
C MET A 76 8.28 -3.73 5.85
N LEU A 77 7.46 -3.11 5.00
CA LEU A 77 7.72 -1.81 4.40
C LEU A 77 7.48 -0.72 5.45
N VAL A 78 8.50 0.08 5.69
CA VAL A 78 8.48 1.20 6.64
C VAL A 78 9.20 2.40 6.07
N PHE A 79 8.91 3.60 6.58
CA PHE A 79 9.74 4.76 6.29
C PHE A 79 11.19 4.51 6.74
N ALA A 80 12.15 4.90 5.92
CA ALA A 80 13.52 5.03 6.38
C ALA A 80 13.52 6.13 7.45
N LYS A 81 13.93 5.79 8.69
CA LYS A 81 14.19 6.83 9.69
C LYS A 81 15.24 7.77 9.09
N SER A 82 14.94 9.07 9.10
CA SER A 82 15.93 10.14 8.86
C SER A 82 17.08 10.02 9.84
#